data_AF-A0AA42YRM1-F1
#
_entry.id   AF-A0AA42YRM1-F1
#
_cell.length_a   1.000
_cell.length_b   1.000
_cell.length_c   1.000
_cell.angle_alpha   90.00
_cell.angle_beta   90.00
_cell.angle_gamma   90.00
#
_symmetry.space_group_name_H-M   'P 1'
#
loop_
_entity.id
_entity.type
_entity.pdbx_description
1 polymer ?
#
loop_
_entity_poly.entity_id
_entity_poly.type
_entity_poly.pdbx_seq_one_letter_code
_entity_poly.pdbx_strand_id
1 'polypeptide(L)'
;MKKFAYLLFGILIIALMSACAPAMNTKLSEFPMMYQEQPLSILILPPMNESTAADAKEYYSTTIQEPLAFYGYYTFPYPVTADILKMEGIYDTELLVNLPLAKFKEYFGADAVLFTTIKKWDLSYMILASTLTVSIDCQLKSTTSDQTLWEYTGTVVVDLSGGNTGGGVGGLIAKAIVTAISTAMADYVPYARQANYRALSSLPYGKYHAQHNKDQQVQFIDQTPEETKTDAEPLTK
;
A
#
# COMPACT_ATOMS: atom_id res chain seq x y z
N MET A 1 -9.55 7.04 -57.24
CA MET A 1 -9.02 5.92 -56.42
C MET A 1 -8.02 6.37 -55.36
N LYS A 2 -6.96 7.12 -55.69
CA LYS A 2 -5.95 7.57 -54.70
C LYS A 2 -6.51 8.44 -53.54
N LYS A 3 -7.45 9.34 -53.82
CA LYS A 3 -8.12 10.18 -52.79
C LYS A 3 -8.96 9.38 -51.78
N PHE A 4 -9.53 8.25 -52.21
CA PHE A 4 -10.32 7.36 -51.34
C PHE A 4 -9.40 6.51 -50.45
N ALA A 5 -8.22 6.12 -50.96
CA ALA A 5 -7.19 5.44 -50.18
C ALA A 5 -6.61 6.33 -49.07
N TYR A 6 -6.39 7.62 -49.33
CA TYR A 6 -5.94 8.57 -48.28
C TYR A 6 -7.01 8.79 -47.21
N LEU A 7 -8.28 8.74 -47.57
CA LEU A 7 -9.40 8.90 -46.64
C LEU A 7 -9.58 7.66 -45.73
N LEU A 8 -9.42 6.45 -46.30
CA LEU A 8 -9.37 5.20 -45.54
C LEU A 8 -8.15 5.12 -44.61
N PHE A 9 -6.99 5.59 -45.06
CA PHE A 9 -5.77 5.63 -44.24
C PHE A 9 -5.90 6.62 -43.07
N GLY A 10 -6.57 7.75 -43.28
CA GLY A 10 -6.89 8.71 -42.21
C GLY A 10 -7.82 8.14 -41.14
N ILE A 11 -8.85 7.38 -41.54
CA ILE A 11 -9.78 6.72 -40.60
C ILE A 11 -9.07 5.62 -39.80
N LEU A 12 -8.15 4.86 -40.42
CA LEU A 12 -7.38 3.83 -39.75
C LEU A 12 -6.44 4.41 -38.67
N ILE A 13 -5.83 5.57 -38.92
CA ILE A 13 -4.98 6.26 -37.93
C ILE A 13 -5.81 6.78 -36.75
N ILE A 14 -7.02 7.30 -36.99
CA ILE A 14 -7.92 7.75 -35.92
C ILE A 14 -8.39 6.57 -35.07
N ALA A 15 -8.67 5.42 -35.69
CA ALA A 15 -9.05 4.19 -34.99
C ALA A 15 -7.90 3.61 -34.13
N LEU A 16 -6.65 3.78 -34.55
CA LEU A 16 -5.45 3.36 -33.80
C LEU A 16 -5.13 4.26 -32.60
N MET A 17 -5.70 5.46 -32.51
CA MET A 17 -5.54 6.35 -31.35
C MET A 17 -6.59 6.13 -30.25
N SER A 18 -7.56 5.24 -30.47
CA SER A 18 -8.48 4.75 -29.44
C SER A 18 -7.81 3.66 -28.59
N ALA A 19 -6.62 3.93 -28.06
CA ALA A 19 -6.02 3.08 -27.05
C ALA A 19 -6.85 3.21 -25.77
N CYS A 20 -7.36 2.07 -25.29
CA CYS A 20 -8.15 1.94 -24.07
C CYS A 20 -7.42 2.66 -22.92
N ALA A 21 -7.96 3.79 -22.45
CA ALA A 21 -7.51 4.37 -21.20
C ALA A 21 -7.85 3.37 -20.08
N PRO A 22 -6.90 3.01 -19.20
CA PRO A 22 -7.21 2.15 -18.06
C PRO A 22 -8.33 2.81 -17.26
N ALA A 23 -9.28 2.02 -16.75
CA ALA A 23 -10.33 2.50 -15.88
C ALA A 23 -9.68 3.21 -14.67
N MET A 24 -9.70 4.54 -14.68
CA MET A 24 -9.08 5.32 -13.61
C MET A 24 -10.06 5.43 -12.46
N ASN A 25 -9.98 4.49 -11.51
CA ASN A 25 -10.79 4.51 -10.29
C ASN A 25 -10.38 5.70 -9.41
N THR A 26 -11.37 6.43 -8.91
CA THR A 26 -11.15 7.49 -7.93
C THR A 26 -11.14 6.89 -6.53
N LYS A 27 -10.42 7.52 -5.60
CA LYS A 27 -10.39 7.05 -4.20
C LYS A 27 -11.79 6.95 -3.59
N LEU A 28 -12.72 7.85 -3.92
CA LEU A 28 -14.09 7.80 -3.42
C LEU A 28 -14.87 6.59 -3.96
N SER A 29 -14.66 6.24 -5.24
CA SER A 29 -15.31 5.09 -5.84
C SER A 29 -14.81 3.78 -5.23
N GLU A 30 -13.52 3.69 -4.96
CA GLU A 30 -12.90 2.46 -4.44
C GLU A 30 -13.10 2.30 -2.92
N PHE A 31 -12.91 3.39 -2.17
CA PHE A 31 -12.89 3.36 -0.70
C PHE A 31 -13.95 4.31 -0.10
N PRO A 32 -15.24 4.15 -0.42
CA PRO A 32 -16.30 5.04 0.07
C PRO A 32 -16.39 5.05 1.60
N MET A 33 -16.16 3.90 2.23
CA MET A 33 -16.24 3.74 3.68
C MET A 33 -15.20 4.58 4.44
N MET A 34 -14.03 4.86 3.87
CA MET A 34 -13.04 5.77 4.47
C MET A 34 -13.57 7.19 4.63
N TYR A 35 -14.38 7.66 3.68
CA TYR A 35 -14.97 9.00 3.73
C TYR A 35 -16.23 9.07 4.60
N GLN A 36 -16.90 7.94 4.79
CA GLN A 36 -18.08 7.83 5.66
C GLN A 36 -17.69 7.71 7.14
N GLU A 37 -16.74 6.83 7.48
CA GLU A 37 -16.36 6.58 8.88
C GLU A 37 -15.24 7.50 9.38
N GLN A 38 -14.35 7.96 8.48
CA GLN A 38 -13.26 8.88 8.79
C GLN A 38 -12.46 8.49 10.05
N PRO A 39 -11.86 7.28 10.08
CA PRO A 39 -11.13 6.80 11.25
C PRO A 39 -9.98 7.77 11.62
N LEU A 40 -9.85 8.10 12.91
CA LEU A 40 -8.83 9.03 13.38
C LEU A 40 -7.57 8.29 13.82
N SER A 41 -7.77 7.14 14.45
CA SER A 41 -6.73 6.33 15.06
C SER A 41 -6.64 4.94 14.42
N ILE A 42 -5.41 4.53 14.10
CA ILE A 42 -5.11 3.25 13.47
C ILE A 42 -4.20 2.44 14.40
N LEU A 43 -4.70 1.29 14.86
CA LEU A 43 -3.90 0.27 15.51
C LEU A 43 -3.26 -0.64 14.46
N ILE A 44 -1.94 -0.78 14.49
CA ILE A 44 -1.20 -1.62 13.56
C ILE A 44 -0.94 -2.95 14.26
N LEU A 45 -1.45 -4.04 13.68
CA LEU A 45 -1.22 -5.37 14.22
C LEU A 45 0.13 -5.94 13.75
N PRO A 46 0.71 -6.91 14.49
CA PRO A 46 1.88 -7.64 14.02
C PRO A 46 1.61 -8.28 12.64
N PRO A 47 2.46 -8.06 11.62
CA PRO A 47 2.20 -8.57 10.28
C PRO A 47 2.32 -10.10 10.23
N MET A 48 1.48 -10.73 9.42
CA MET A 48 1.68 -12.13 8.97
C MET A 48 2.85 -12.16 7.99
N ASN A 49 3.66 -13.23 8.04
CA ASN A 49 4.80 -13.38 7.13
C ASN A 49 4.70 -14.73 6.41
N GLU A 50 4.31 -14.68 5.15
CA GLU A 50 4.29 -15.82 4.24
C GLU A 50 5.52 -15.84 3.32
N SER A 51 6.43 -14.87 3.47
CA SER A 51 7.67 -14.80 2.71
C SER A 51 8.76 -15.71 3.30
N THR A 52 9.84 -15.91 2.56
CA THR A 52 11.02 -16.64 3.03
C THR A 52 11.97 -15.80 3.90
N ALA A 53 11.74 -14.50 4.03
CA ALA A 53 12.60 -13.60 4.80
C ALA A 53 12.14 -13.52 6.26
N ALA A 54 12.91 -14.11 7.17
CA ALA A 54 12.59 -14.15 8.60
C ALA A 54 12.43 -12.74 9.21
N ASP A 55 13.27 -11.79 8.79
CA ASP A 55 13.32 -10.44 9.36
C ASP A 55 12.28 -9.47 8.75
N ALA A 56 11.49 -9.91 7.76
CA ALA A 56 10.55 -9.02 7.05
C ALA A 56 9.53 -8.36 7.98
N LYS A 57 9.09 -9.08 9.03
CA LYS A 57 8.18 -8.52 10.05
C LYS A 57 8.79 -7.32 10.76
N GLU A 58 10.07 -7.38 11.12
CA GLU A 58 10.78 -6.31 11.82
C GLU A 58 10.97 -5.08 10.93
N TYR A 59 11.37 -5.30 9.67
CA TYR A 59 11.53 -4.21 8.69
C TYR A 59 10.21 -3.50 8.40
N TYR A 60 9.12 -4.24 8.23
CA TYR A 60 7.81 -3.65 8.00
C TYR A 60 7.34 -2.82 9.20
N SER A 61 7.42 -3.42 10.40
CA SER A 61 6.92 -2.84 11.64
C SER A 61 7.57 -1.51 12.00
N THR A 62 8.87 -1.37 11.70
CA THR A 62 9.64 -0.15 11.97
C THR A 62 9.40 0.97 10.95
N THR A 63 8.78 0.68 9.81
CA THR A 63 8.67 1.62 8.68
C THR A 63 7.24 2.01 8.31
N ILE A 64 6.21 1.31 8.82
CA ILE A 64 4.81 1.56 8.46
C ILE A 64 4.17 2.75 9.20
N GLN A 65 4.62 3.06 10.42
CA GLN A 65 4.02 4.12 11.23
C GLN A 65 4.23 5.51 10.63
N GLU A 66 5.42 5.77 10.07
CA GLU A 66 5.80 7.05 9.48
C GLU A 66 4.87 7.48 8.33
N PRO A 67 4.65 6.67 7.27
CA PRO A 67 3.76 7.07 6.19
C PRO A 67 2.30 7.22 6.66
N LEU A 68 1.80 6.38 7.57
CA LEU A 68 0.43 6.55 8.12
C LEU A 68 0.28 7.88 8.87
N ALA A 69 1.27 8.26 9.67
CA ALA A 69 1.28 9.54 10.36
C ALA A 69 1.31 10.72 9.36
N PHE A 70 2.12 10.62 8.31
CA PHE A 70 2.17 11.64 7.25
C PHE A 70 0.88 11.74 6.44
N TYR A 71 0.15 10.63 6.30
CA TYR A 71 -1.19 10.62 5.70
C TYR A 71 -2.27 11.21 6.61
N GLY A 72 -1.95 11.61 7.84
CA GLY A 72 -2.86 12.33 8.73
C GLY A 72 -3.63 11.45 9.71
N TYR A 73 -3.13 10.26 10.01
CA TYR A 73 -3.70 9.35 11.01
C TYR A 73 -2.91 9.39 12.31
N TYR A 74 -3.59 9.20 13.44
CA TYR A 74 -2.92 8.88 14.69
C TYR A 74 -2.57 7.39 14.71
N THR A 75 -1.29 7.06 14.82
CA THR A 75 -0.83 5.68 14.95
C THR A 75 -0.41 5.41 16.39
N PHE A 76 -0.89 4.30 16.95
CA PHE A 76 -0.44 3.86 18.27
C PHE A 76 1.05 3.47 18.20
N PRO A 77 1.85 3.68 19.27
CA PRO A 77 3.25 3.28 19.29
C PRO A 77 3.38 1.76 19.13
N TYR A 78 3.80 1.31 17.93
CA TYR A 78 3.84 -0.10 17.58
C TYR A 78 4.58 -0.98 18.58
N PRO A 79 5.79 -0.61 19.08
CA PRO A 79 6.49 -1.46 20.04
C PRO A 79 5.67 -1.74 21.30
N VAL A 80 4.94 -0.73 21.81
CA VAL A 80 4.12 -0.86 23.01
C VAL A 80 2.89 -1.71 22.74
N THR A 81 2.18 -1.45 21.64
CA THR A 81 0.96 -2.20 21.32
C THR A 81 1.28 -3.64 20.93
N ALA A 82 2.39 -3.89 20.24
CA ALA A 82 2.85 -5.22 19.88
C ALA A 82 3.20 -6.03 21.14
N ASP A 83 3.88 -5.43 22.12
CA ASP A 83 4.18 -6.10 23.40
C ASP A 83 2.89 -6.43 24.18
N ILE A 84 1.90 -5.55 24.18
CA ILE A 84 0.59 -5.82 24.80
C ILE A 84 -0.11 -6.98 24.10
N LEU A 85 -0.22 -6.95 22.78
CA LEU A 85 -0.83 -8.03 21.99
C LEU A 85 -0.12 -9.36 22.24
N LYS A 86 1.21 -9.35 22.33
CA LYS A 86 2.03 -10.51 22.67
C LYS A 86 1.70 -11.06 24.05
N MET A 87 1.55 -10.21 25.06
CA MET A 87 1.15 -10.62 26.42
C MET A 87 -0.25 -11.26 26.44
N GLU A 88 -1.16 -10.80 25.58
CA GLU A 88 -2.50 -11.37 25.39
C GLU A 88 -2.52 -12.64 24.51
N GLY A 89 -1.36 -13.17 24.14
CA GLY A 89 -1.23 -14.40 23.34
C GLY A 89 -1.43 -14.19 21.84
N ILE A 90 -1.51 -12.94 21.38
CA ILE A 90 -1.67 -12.56 19.97
C ILE A 90 -0.28 -12.38 19.36
N TYR A 91 0.37 -13.51 19.06
CA TYR A 91 1.70 -13.54 18.44
C TYR A 91 1.63 -13.46 16.92
N ASP A 92 0.64 -14.13 16.32
CA ASP A 92 0.36 -14.12 14.90
C ASP A 92 -1.09 -13.71 14.67
N THR A 93 -1.28 -12.76 13.75
CA THR A 93 -2.57 -12.19 13.37
C THR A 93 -3.50 -13.20 12.69
N GLU A 94 -3.00 -14.35 12.28
CA GLU A 94 -3.82 -15.50 11.85
C GLU A 94 -4.80 -15.95 12.94
N LEU A 95 -4.42 -15.81 14.22
CA LEU A 95 -5.28 -16.14 15.36
C LEU A 95 -6.42 -15.12 15.56
N LEU A 96 -6.36 -13.97 14.88
CA LEU A 96 -7.31 -12.86 15.04
C LEU A 96 -8.47 -12.90 14.06
N VAL A 97 -8.50 -13.85 13.12
CA VAL A 97 -9.59 -14.00 12.13
C VAL A 97 -10.96 -14.11 12.80
N ASN A 98 -11.03 -14.64 14.03
CA ASN A 98 -12.26 -14.81 14.79
C ASN A 98 -12.44 -13.81 15.95
N LEU A 99 -11.52 -12.86 16.14
CA LEU A 99 -11.64 -11.90 17.23
C LEU A 99 -12.55 -10.72 16.79
N PRO A 100 -13.61 -10.39 17.55
CA PRO A 100 -14.42 -9.21 17.25
C PRO A 100 -13.58 -7.94 17.28
N LEU A 101 -13.59 -7.12 16.21
CA LEU A 101 -12.69 -5.96 16.12
C LEU A 101 -13.05 -4.86 17.14
N ALA A 102 -14.28 -4.85 17.64
CA ALA A 102 -14.73 -4.02 18.75
C ALA A 102 -13.84 -4.14 20.00
N LYS A 103 -13.17 -5.29 20.20
CA LYS A 103 -12.22 -5.46 21.31
C LYS A 103 -10.99 -4.54 21.18
N PHE A 104 -10.52 -4.27 19.97
CA PHE A 104 -9.42 -3.31 19.79
C PHE A 104 -9.86 -1.88 20.13
N LYS A 105 -11.14 -1.53 19.90
CA LYS A 105 -11.70 -0.25 20.37
C LYS A 105 -11.79 -0.20 21.90
N GLU A 106 -12.24 -1.27 22.53
CA GLU A 106 -12.39 -1.36 23.99
C GLU A 106 -11.05 -1.23 24.72
N TYR A 107 -10.02 -1.95 24.26
CA TYR A 107 -8.73 -2.00 24.93
C TYR A 107 -7.77 -0.87 24.53
N PHE A 108 -7.74 -0.49 23.25
CA PHE A 108 -6.79 0.50 22.74
C PHE A 108 -7.44 1.85 22.40
N GLY A 109 -8.77 1.92 22.28
CA GLY A 109 -9.45 3.11 21.77
C GLY A 109 -9.25 3.34 20.27
N ALA A 110 -8.85 2.30 19.52
CA ALA A 110 -8.59 2.41 18.09
C ALA A 110 -9.88 2.46 17.27
N ASP A 111 -9.97 3.37 16.30
CA ASP A 111 -11.11 3.47 15.37
C ASP A 111 -11.02 2.44 14.23
N ALA A 112 -9.79 2.14 13.80
CA ALA A 112 -9.52 1.15 12.78
C ALA A 112 -8.27 0.32 13.13
N VAL A 113 -8.20 -0.86 12.54
CA VAL A 113 -7.13 -1.83 12.73
C VAL A 113 -6.55 -2.19 11.38
N LEU A 114 -5.22 -2.09 11.24
CA LEU A 114 -4.48 -2.45 10.04
C LEU A 114 -3.97 -3.89 10.16
N PHE A 115 -4.50 -4.75 9.29
CA PHE A 115 -3.98 -6.09 9.02
C PHE A 115 -2.98 -6.01 7.87
N THR A 116 -1.90 -6.77 7.99
CA THR A 116 -0.86 -6.85 6.97
C THR A 116 -0.39 -8.29 6.80
N THR A 117 -0.28 -8.72 5.56
CA THR A 117 0.33 -9.99 5.17
C THR A 117 1.49 -9.71 4.22
N ILE A 118 2.69 -10.10 4.62
CA ILE A 118 3.89 -10.03 3.78
C ILE A 118 3.96 -11.31 2.95
N LYS A 119 3.65 -11.20 1.65
CA LYS A 119 3.65 -12.32 0.70
C LYS A 119 5.03 -12.59 0.12
N LYS A 120 5.78 -11.53 -0.18
CA LYS A 120 7.14 -11.63 -0.72
C LYS A 120 8.01 -10.53 -0.15
N TRP A 121 9.23 -10.89 0.22
CA TRP A 121 10.26 -9.95 0.62
C TRP A 121 11.61 -10.51 0.17
N ASP A 122 11.98 -10.18 -1.07
CA ASP A 122 13.05 -10.85 -1.77
C ASP A 122 14.06 -9.85 -2.32
N LEU A 123 15.33 -10.05 -1.99
CA LEU A 123 16.44 -9.29 -2.53
C LEU A 123 17.16 -10.12 -3.59
N SER A 124 17.14 -9.64 -4.81
CA SER A 124 17.95 -10.19 -5.89
C SER A 124 19.20 -9.33 -6.07
N TYR A 125 20.37 -9.87 -5.72
CA TYR A 125 21.65 -9.26 -6.04
C TYR A 125 22.17 -9.85 -7.36
N MET A 126 22.01 -9.13 -8.46
CA MET A 126 22.75 -9.41 -9.69
C MET A 126 23.99 -8.52 -9.75
N ILE A 127 25.06 -9.03 -10.38
CA ILE A 127 26.40 -8.39 -10.46
C ILE A 127 26.33 -6.92 -10.94
N LEU A 128 25.30 -6.56 -11.72
CA LEU A 128 25.11 -5.21 -12.28
C LEU A 128 23.79 -4.53 -11.87
N ALA A 129 22.87 -5.26 -11.22
CA ALA A 129 21.56 -4.74 -10.83
C ALA A 129 21.11 -5.43 -9.54
N SER A 130 20.78 -4.66 -8.51
CA SER A 130 20.21 -5.21 -7.28
C SER A 130 18.77 -4.73 -7.18
N THR A 131 17.83 -5.62 -6.88
CA THR A 131 16.41 -5.27 -6.76
C THR A 131 15.82 -5.83 -5.47
N LEU A 132 14.96 -5.04 -4.83
CA LEU A 132 14.10 -5.49 -3.74
C LEU A 132 12.68 -5.66 -4.28
N THR A 133 12.12 -6.85 -4.14
CA THR A 133 10.72 -7.15 -4.45
C THR A 133 9.94 -7.37 -3.16
N VAL A 134 9.03 -6.45 -2.87
CA VAL A 134 8.12 -6.52 -1.71
C VAL A 134 6.70 -6.72 -2.23
N SER A 135 6.04 -7.81 -1.84
CA SER A 135 4.62 -8.02 -2.07
C SER A 135 3.90 -8.05 -0.72
N ILE A 136 2.92 -7.17 -0.55
CA ILE A 136 2.15 -7.05 0.69
C ILE A 136 0.66 -6.92 0.38
N ASP A 137 -0.13 -7.51 1.27
CA ASP A 137 -1.57 -7.34 1.33
C ASP A 137 -1.90 -6.59 2.62
N CYS A 138 -2.70 -5.55 2.52
CA CYS A 138 -3.11 -4.73 3.66
C CYS A 138 -4.63 -4.60 3.67
N GLN A 139 -5.23 -4.68 4.86
CA GLN A 139 -6.63 -4.40 5.07
C GLN A 139 -6.79 -3.51 6.30
N LEU A 140 -7.37 -2.33 6.11
CA LEU A 140 -7.77 -1.45 7.19
C LEU A 140 -9.24 -1.70 7.49
N LYS A 141 -9.55 -2.19 8.69
CA LYS A 141 -10.92 -2.55 9.10
C LYS A 141 -11.40 -1.67 10.25
N SER A 142 -12.66 -1.27 10.20
CA SER A 142 -13.30 -0.52 11.28
C SER A 142 -13.44 -1.40 12.53
N THR A 143 -13.12 -0.84 13.69
CA THR A 143 -13.42 -1.49 14.99
C THR A 143 -14.87 -1.26 15.43
N THR A 144 -15.64 -0.46 14.70
CA THR A 144 -17.02 -0.11 15.04
C THR A 144 -18.02 -0.88 14.17
N SER A 145 -17.78 -0.95 12.87
CA SER A 145 -18.68 -1.57 11.90
C SER A 145 -18.21 -2.96 11.43
N ASP A 146 -16.99 -3.37 11.79
CA ASP A 146 -16.26 -4.52 11.23
C ASP A 146 -16.02 -4.47 9.71
N GLN A 147 -16.41 -3.38 9.03
CA GLN A 147 -16.25 -3.23 7.59
C GLN A 147 -14.79 -2.97 7.20
N THR A 148 -14.39 -3.49 6.05
CA THR A 148 -13.14 -3.08 5.39
C THR A 148 -13.30 -1.65 4.89
N LEU A 149 -12.46 -0.76 5.38
CA LEU A 149 -12.45 0.65 5.02
C LEU A 149 -11.56 0.88 3.79
N TRP A 150 -10.39 0.25 3.80
CA TRP A 150 -9.39 0.34 2.75
C TRP A 150 -8.67 -1.00 2.61
N GLU A 151 -8.31 -1.33 1.37
CA GLU A 151 -7.53 -2.50 1.05
C GLU A 151 -6.47 -2.19 0.00
N TYR A 152 -5.39 -2.94 0.07
CA TYR A 152 -4.31 -2.89 -0.90
C TYR A 152 -3.73 -4.28 -1.05
N THR A 153 -3.57 -4.69 -2.29
CA THR A 153 -2.80 -5.87 -2.68
C THR A 153 -1.81 -5.39 -3.72
N GLY A 154 -0.53 -5.66 -3.55
CA GLY A 154 0.41 -5.19 -4.56
C GLY A 154 1.86 -5.58 -4.34
N THR A 155 2.58 -5.58 -5.46
CA THR A 155 4.02 -5.79 -5.49
C THR A 155 4.74 -4.50 -5.83
N VAL A 156 5.62 -4.08 -4.93
CA VAL A 156 6.57 -3.01 -5.14
C VAL A 156 7.94 -3.59 -5.48
N VAL A 157 8.46 -3.21 -6.64
CA VAL A 157 9.86 -3.45 -7.02
C VAL A 157 10.65 -2.16 -6.85
N VAL A 158 11.73 -2.24 -6.08
CA VAL A 158 12.67 -1.14 -5.84
C VAL A 158 14.01 -1.50 -6.45
N ASP A 159 14.46 -0.69 -7.41
CA ASP A 159 15.79 -0.80 -8.00
C ASP A 159 16.82 -0.18 -7.06
N LEU A 160 17.82 -0.97 -6.69
CA LEU A 160 18.92 -0.63 -5.79
C LEU A 160 20.19 -0.24 -6.57
N SER A 161 20.16 -0.31 -7.92
CA SER A 161 21.25 0.16 -8.77
C SER A 161 21.27 1.70 -8.83
N GLY A 162 22.43 2.30 -8.51
CA GLY A 162 22.60 3.75 -8.41
C GLY A 162 22.48 4.45 -9.77
N GLY A 163 21.47 5.30 -9.94
CA GLY A 163 21.27 6.14 -11.14
C GLY A 163 20.55 7.46 -10.82
N ASN A 164 21.18 8.56 -11.25
CA ASN A 164 20.81 9.96 -11.00
C ASN A 164 20.10 10.57 -12.22
N THR A 165 18.83 10.99 -12.09
CA THR A 165 18.13 11.85 -13.07
C THR A 165 17.12 12.73 -12.32
N GLY A 166 17.20 14.04 -12.54
CA GLY A 166 16.68 15.07 -11.63
C GLY A 166 15.27 15.62 -11.91
N GLY A 167 14.90 16.60 -11.08
CA GLY A 167 13.95 17.67 -11.40
C GLY A 167 12.58 17.62 -10.71
N GLY A 168 12.39 18.51 -9.73
CA GLY A 168 11.08 19.07 -9.40
C GLY A 168 10.37 18.48 -8.17
N VAL A 169 9.49 19.30 -7.59
CA VAL A 169 8.77 19.06 -6.33
C VAL A 169 7.69 17.96 -6.44
N GLY A 170 7.43 17.44 -7.65
CA GLY A 170 6.70 16.20 -7.91
C GLY A 170 7.56 14.92 -7.83
N GLY A 171 8.87 15.08 -7.62
CA GLY A 171 9.87 14.01 -7.49
C GLY A 171 10.19 13.59 -6.06
N LEU A 172 9.44 14.07 -5.05
CA LEU A 172 9.71 13.73 -3.64
C LEU A 172 9.32 12.29 -3.24
N ILE A 173 8.71 11.52 -4.15
CA ILE A 173 8.55 10.06 -4.00
C ILE A 173 9.80 9.31 -4.53
N ALA A 174 10.74 10.03 -5.16
CA ALA A 174 11.97 9.46 -5.71
C ALA A 174 13.20 9.80 -4.84
N LYS A 175 13.54 8.81 -4.01
CA LYS A 175 14.87 8.45 -3.51
C LYS A 175 15.33 9.08 -2.17
N ALA A 176 15.34 8.21 -1.16
CA ALA A 176 16.36 8.22 -0.13
C ALA A 176 17.74 7.96 -0.79
N ILE A 177 18.69 8.84 -0.52
CA ILE A 177 20.10 8.67 -0.87
C ILE A 177 20.73 7.82 0.24
N VAL A 178 21.32 6.67 -0.08
CA VAL A 178 22.38 6.08 0.76
C VAL A 178 23.44 5.48 -0.15
N THR A 179 24.67 5.98 0.00
CA THR A 179 25.89 5.40 -0.54
C THR A 179 26.32 4.25 0.36
N ALA A 180 26.66 3.11 -0.25
CA ALA A 180 27.05 1.88 0.41
C ALA A 180 28.19 2.06 1.43
N ILE A 181 27.92 1.76 2.70
CA ILE A 181 28.90 1.17 3.63
C ILE A 181 28.16 0.18 4.54
N SER A 182 28.43 -1.10 4.29
CA SER A 182 28.31 -2.26 5.20
C SER A 182 27.27 -2.18 6.32
N THR A 183 26.11 -2.81 6.13
CA THR A 183 25.56 -3.89 6.98
C THR A 183 24.29 -4.35 6.28
N ALA A 184 24.18 -5.63 5.92
CA ALA A 184 23.00 -6.15 5.23
C ALA A 184 21.69 -5.70 5.92
N MET A 185 21.65 -5.67 7.26
CA MET A 185 20.48 -5.23 8.03
C MET A 185 20.18 -3.72 8.00
N ALA A 186 21.19 -2.86 7.83
CA ALA A 186 21.00 -1.39 7.87
C ALA A 186 20.41 -0.83 6.57
N ASP A 187 20.61 -1.53 5.45
CA ASP A 187 20.20 -1.04 4.13
C ASP A 187 18.72 -1.32 3.79
N TYR A 188 17.99 -2.15 4.55
CA TYR A 188 16.59 -2.49 4.24
C TYR A 188 15.57 -1.41 4.58
N VAL A 189 15.78 -0.68 5.69
CA VAL A 189 14.80 0.27 6.25
C VAL A 189 14.41 1.36 5.24
N PRO A 190 15.34 1.99 4.50
CA PRO A 190 14.97 2.99 3.49
C PRO A 190 14.09 2.45 2.36
N TYR A 191 14.34 1.20 1.92
CA TYR A 191 13.58 0.58 0.83
C TYR A 191 12.23 0.03 1.29
N ALA A 192 12.17 -0.55 2.49
CA ALA A 192 10.94 -0.91 3.18
C ALA A 192 10.01 0.29 3.34
N ARG A 193 10.57 1.43 3.80
CA ARG A 193 9.86 2.71 3.86
C ARG A 193 9.32 3.10 2.48
N GLN A 194 10.13 3.04 1.42
CA GLN A 194 9.66 3.38 0.07
C GLN A 194 8.53 2.47 -0.41
N ALA A 195 8.62 1.17 -0.13
CA ALA A 195 7.55 0.22 -0.45
C ALA A 195 6.25 0.58 0.28
N ASN A 196 6.32 0.89 1.58
CA ASN A 196 5.15 1.30 2.36
C ASN A 196 4.53 2.60 1.84
N TYR A 197 5.32 3.62 1.47
CA TYR A 197 4.77 4.83 0.85
C TYR A 197 4.05 4.54 -0.46
N ARG A 198 4.57 3.63 -1.29
CA ARG A 198 3.91 3.24 -2.54
C ARG A 198 2.64 2.45 -2.28
N ALA A 199 2.65 1.53 -1.32
CA ALA A 199 1.47 0.75 -0.95
C ALA A 199 0.34 1.64 -0.40
N LEU A 200 0.69 2.62 0.45
CA LEU A 200 -0.26 3.56 1.02
C LEU A 200 -0.67 4.70 0.06
N SER A 201 -0.17 4.71 -1.18
CA SER A 201 -0.47 5.80 -2.13
C SER A 201 -1.96 5.94 -2.44
N SER A 202 -2.71 4.82 -2.42
CA SER A 202 -4.16 4.77 -2.62
C SER A 202 -4.96 5.16 -1.38
N LEU A 203 -4.36 5.14 -0.18
CA LEU A 203 -5.04 5.42 1.08
C LEU A 203 -5.60 6.86 1.07
N PRO A 204 -6.89 7.07 1.37
CA PRO A 204 -7.44 8.39 1.58
C PRO A 204 -6.70 9.17 2.69
N TYR A 205 -6.67 10.49 2.63
CA TYR A 205 -6.02 11.28 3.67
C TYR A 205 -6.84 11.34 4.96
N GLY A 206 -6.20 11.10 6.10
CA GLY A 206 -6.78 11.19 7.43
C GLY A 206 -6.98 12.62 7.92
N LYS A 207 -7.72 12.79 9.02
CA LYS A 207 -8.19 14.10 9.52
C LYS A 207 -7.08 15.12 9.75
N TYR A 208 -5.88 14.68 10.10
CA TYR A 208 -4.76 15.57 10.42
C TYR A 208 -3.96 16.01 9.19
N HIS A 209 -4.32 15.57 7.98
CA HIS A 209 -3.66 15.97 6.75
C HIS A 209 -4.40 17.12 6.05
N ALA A 210 -3.66 18.04 5.42
CA ALA A 210 -4.23 19.24 4.79
C ALA A 210 -5.18 18.95 3.61
N GLN A 211 -5.04 17.77 3.00
CA GLN A 211 -5.86 17.27 1.89
C GLN A 211 -7.01 16.35 2.36
N HIS A 212 -7.28 16.25 3.66
CA HIS A 212 -8.40 15.46 4.17
C HIS A 212 -9.72 15.84 3.48
N ASN A 213 -10.45 14.84 2.99
CA ASN A 213 -11.69 14.97 2.20
C ASN A 213 -11.57 15.79 0.89
N LYS A 214 -10.36 16.16 0.46
CA LYS A 214 -10.10 16.85 -0.81
C LYS A 214 -9.54 15.92 -1.88
N ASP A 215 -9.25 14.67 -1.52
CA ASP A 215 -8.67 13.66 -2.40
C ASP A 215 -9.68 12.64 -2.94
N GLN A 216 -10.97 12.85 -2.70
CA GLN A 216 -12.05 11.97 -3.17
C GLN A 216 -12.00 11.66 -4.67
N GLN A 217 -11.70 12.67 -5.49
CA GLN A 217 -11.62 12.57 -6.95
C GLN A 217 -10.21 12.28 -7.46
N VAL A 218 -9.23 12.10 -6.56
CA VAL A 218 -7.87 11.73 -6.95
C VAL A 218 -7.89 10.30 -7.46
N GLN A 219 -7.34 10.12 -8.65
CA GLN A 219 -7.12 8.80 -9.24
C GLN A 219 -5.81 8.25 -8.71
N PHE A 220 -5.76 6.93 -8.52
CA PHE A 220 -4.57 6.23 -8.10
C PHE A 220 -4.30 5.05 -9.03
N ILE A 221 -3.05 4.59 -9.03
CA ILE A 221 -2.68 3.38 -9.77
C ILE A 221 -2.98 2.20 -8.85
N ASP A 222 -3.96 1.39 -9.25
CA ASP A 222 -4.22 0.12 -8.59
C ASP A 222 -3.10 -0.87 -8.93
N GLN A 223 -2.43 -1.35 -7.88
CA GLN A 223 -1.27 -2.25 -7.96
C GLN A 223 -1.65 -3.72 -7.75
N THR A 224 -2.94 -4.00 -7.59
CA THR A 224 -3.46 -5.37 -7.47
C THR A 224 -3.15 -6.13 -8.76
N PRO A 225 -2.45 -7.29 -8.67
CA PRO A 225 -2.18 -8.10 -9.86
C PRO A 225 -3.48 -8.50 -10.58
N GLU A 226 -3.47 -8.51 -11.92
CA GLU A 226 -4.67 -8.82 -12.72
C GLU A 226 -5.24 -10.21 -12.41
N GLU A 227 -4.38 -11.18 -12.09
CA GLU A 227 -4.79 -12.54 -11.70
C GLU A 227 -5.70 -12.53 -10.46
N THR A 228 -5.48 -11.61 -9.52
CA THR A 228 -6.25 -11.51 -8.27
C THR A 228 -7.58 -10.76 -8.43
N LYS A 229 -7.73 -9.95 -9.48
CA LYS A 229 -8.97 -9.17 -9.75
C LYS A 229 -10.11 -10.05 -10.27
N THR A 230 -9.78 -11.18 -10.89
CA THR A 230 -10.75 -12.08 -11.52
C THR A 230 -11.56 -12.86 -10.47
N ASP A 231 -11.03 -13.03 -9.26
CA ASP A 231 -11.70 -13.73 -8.15
C ASP A 231 -12.60 -12.81 -7.32
N ALA A 232 -12.49 -11.49 -7.50
CA ALA A 232 -13.23 -10.47 -6.75
C ALA A 232 -14.45 -9.91 -7.51
N GLU A 233 -14.73 -10.38 -8.72
CA GLU A 233 -15.91 -9.95 -9.48
C GLU A 233 -17.17 -10.47 -8.74
N PRO A 234 -18.05 -9.59 -8.22
CA PRO A 234 -19.29 -10.05 -7.64
C PRO A 234 -20.10 -10.68 -8.77
N LEU A 235 -20.61 -11.89 -8.53
CA LEU A 235 -21.66 -12.51 -9.34
C LEU A 235 -22.83 -11.53 -9.46
N THR A 236 -22.78 -10.66 -10.48
CA THR A 236 -23.92 -9.90 -10.95
C THR A 236 -24.91 -10.91 -11.51
N LYS A 237 -26.09 -10.92 -10.87
CA LYS A 237 -27.27 -11.70 -11.29
C LYS A 237 -27.62 -11.51 -12.75
#